data_AF-A0A016U7E8-F1
#
_entry.id   AF-A0A016U7E8-F1
#
_cell.length_a   1.000
_cell.length_b   1.000
_cell.length_c   1.000
_cell.angle_alpha   90.00
_cell.angle_beta   90.00
_cell.angle_gamma   90.00
#
_symmetry.space_group_name_H-M   'P 1'
#
loop_
_entity.id
_entity.type
_entity.pdbx_description
1 polymer ?
#
loop_
_entity_poly.entity_id
_entity_poly.type
_entity_poly.pdbx_seq_one_letter_code
_entity_poly.pdbx_strand_id
1 'polypeptide(L)'
;MSGSNTTATVILLLLILLLLVYIFDFDFATITSNVPVVLRRCDCEPVISNKLVCPPALPSETLDLNKTTYSIPRQDWYDKLIATGISKRGGPKMNISLVAAYEYPEQLNVLMTSRDKYGDVIYCRYFDKSGSELGDPFKSVVFPEYNVHCLRREGAAFMSLTDTPTDEYEFPVPIIDRTQSEIKHFFSVCVAPIYGNESKWLLLAELVEHYKLQGSTYFYVYSKYIDEYSRILLDDYVRTGDAETIVLHDRFERKDDRWQSVQLQDCLLRARRHSRWIAFIDLDERLTLTDVDGTIHDYLRNISESSPQVGSIQFRQRWILKNETTPNRYTGGDQVSLWMPTRRYHNTSHVGPKGHTTKCIVDPEKVLIMNVHTVAKFFDGYWQYAMKPEEGVVRHYRDVMAGDWGKWWLKGVEAMGNFSSTDFPEQFATKLMENVQKRLQYVYGNQ
;
A
#
# COMPACT_ATOMS: atom_id res chain seq x y z
N MET A 1 -44.99 -50.32 -2.23
CA MET A 1 -44.89 -49.01 -1.55
C MET A 1 -43.42 -48.72 -1.34
N SER A 2 -42.87 -47.90 -2.22
CA SER A 2 -41.45 -47.60 -2.40
C SER A 2 -41.00 -46.52 -1.43
N GLY A 3 -40.49 -46.91 -0.27
CA GLY A 3 -39.75 -46.03 0.63
C GLY A 3 -38.31 -46.51 0.70
N SER A 4 -37.41 -45.86 -0.07
CA SER A 4 -35.96 -45.90 0.08
C SER A 4 -35.32 -45.38 -1.21
N ASN A 5 -35.33 -44.06 -1.42
CA ASN A 5 -34.40 -43.46 -2.39
C ASN A 5 -34.00 -42.03 -2.02
N THR A 6 -34.79 -41.31 -1.22
CA THR A 6 -34.50 -39.92 -0.85
C THR A 6 -33.22 -39.74 -0.03
N THR A 7 -32.93 -40.63 0.92
CA THR A 7 -31.70 -40.55 1.74
C THR A 7 -30.43 -40.84 0.93
N ALA A 8 -30.48 -41.79 0.00
CA ALA A 8 -29.36 -42.10 -0.88
C ALA A 8 -29.07 -40.95 -1.87
N THR A 9 -30.11 -40.29 -2.40
CA THR A 9 -29.93 -39.13 -3.29
C THR A 9 -29.35 -37.92 -2.55
N VAL A 10 -29.76 -37.69 -1.30
CA VAL A 10 -29.23 -36.58 -0.48
C VAL A 10 -27.76 -36.81 -0.12
N ILE A 11 -27.38 -38.05 0.23
CA ILE A 11 -25.98 -38.40 0.51
C ILE A 11 -25.12 -38.26 -0.75
N LEU A 12 -25.62 -38.68 -1.90
CA LEU A 12 -24.91 -38.53 -3.18
C LEU A 12 -24.73 -37.05 -3.56
N LEU A 13 -25.75 -36.21 -3.35
CA LEU A 13 -25.65 -34.76 -3.58
C LEU A 13 -24.66 -34.09 -2.63
N LEU A 14 -24.62 -34.47 -1.35
CA LEU A 14 -23.64 -33.97 -0.38
C LEU A 14 -22.21 -34.40 -0.73
N LEU A 15 -22.03 -35.63 -1.19
CA LEU A 15 -20.72 -36.12 -1.65
C LEU A 15 -20.28 -35.42 -2.94
N ILE A 16 -21.19 -35.14 -3.88
CA ILE A 16 -20.90 -34.34 -5.07
C ILE A 16 -20.56 -32.89 -4.68
N LEU A 17 -21.25 -32.30 -3.71
CA LEU A 17 -20.95 -30.95 -3.22
C LEU A 17 -19.59 -30.90 -2.52
N LEU A 18 -19.26 -31.91 -1.71
CA LEU A 18 -17.95 -32.05 -1.07
C LEU A 18 -16.84 -32.31 -2.09
N LEU A 19 -17.11 -33.09 -3.14
CA LEU A 19 -16.17 -33.31 -4.24
C LEU A 19 -15.97 -32.03 -5.07
N LEU A 20 -17.03 -31.24 -5.29
CA LEU A 20 -16.94 -29.93 -5.95
C LEU A 20 -16.17 -28.94 -5.08
N VAL A 21 -16.37 -28.91 -3.76
CA VAL A 21 -15.57 -28.09 -2.85
C VAL A 21 -14.09 -28.54 -2.84
N TYR A 22 -13.82 -29.84 -2.95
CA TYR A 22 -12.46 -30.38 -3.04
C TYR A 22 -11.79 -30.15 -4.40
N ILE A 23 -12.57 -30.14 -5.50
CA ILE A 23 -12.08 -29.84 -6.86
C ILE A 23 -11.91 -28.33 -7.08
N PHE A 24 -12.70 -27.51 -6.39
CA PHE A 24 -12.63 -26.04 -6.42
C PHE A 24 -11.94 -25.44 -5.19
N ASP A 25 -11.04 -26.19 -4.54
CA ASP A 25 -10.05 -25.57 -3.65
C ASP A 25 -9.30 -24.53 -4.48
N PHE A 26 -9.64 -23.26 -4.25
CA PHE A 26 -9.10 -22.11 -4.97
C PHE A 26 -7.63 -21.98 -4.59
N ASP A 27 -6.81 -22.66 -5.38
CA ASP A 27 -5.37 -22.52 -5.38
C ASP A 27 -5.02 -21.09 -5.82
N PHE A 28 -4.75 -20.22 -4.85
CA PHE A 28 -4.29 -18.85 -5.09
C PHE A 28 -2.89 -18.80 -5.75
N ALA A 29 -2.26 -19.94 -6.06
CA ALA A 29 -0.92 -20.00 -6.65
C ALA A 29 -0.88 -19.98 -8.18
N THR A 30 -2.01 -19.98 -8.90
CA THR A 30 -1.98 -20.09 -10.38
C THR A 30 -2.86 -19.08 -11.11
N ILE A 31 -2.51 -17.80 -11.04
CA ILE A 31 -2.73 -16.88 -12.17
C ILE A 31 -1.38 -16.69 -12.84
N THR A 32 -1.08 -17.60 -13.78
CA THR A 32 0.01 -17.41 -14.73
C THR A 32 -0.32 -16.19 -15.58
N SER A 33 0.47 -15.13 -15.42
CA SER A 33 0.46 -13.99 -16.32
C SER A 33 0.98 -14.45 -17.68
N ASN A 34 0.09 -14.82 -18.59
CA ASN A 34 0.40 -14.92 -20.01
C ASN A 34 0.51 -13.51 -20.63
N VAL A 35 1.43 -12.71 -20.10
CA VAL A 35 1.94 -11.52 -20.78
C VAL A 35 3.20 -11.96 -21.50
N PRO A 36 3.29 -11.86 -22.83
CA PRO A 36 4.53 -12.20 -23.53
C PRO A 36 5.65 -11.32 -23.01
N VAL A 37 6.62 -11.95 -22.34
CA VAL A 37 7.88 -11.32 -21.94
C VAL A 37 8.65 -11.03 -23.23
N VAL A 38 8.60 -9.79 -23.69
CA VAL A 38 9.53 -9.31 -24.71
C VAL A 38 10.89 -9.12 -24.02
N LEU A 39 11.67 -10.21 -23.94
CA LEU A 39 13.09 -10.17 -23.60
C LEU A 39 13.84 -9.47 -24.73
N ARG A 40 14.00 -8.15 -24.68
CA ARG A 40 15.09 -7.50 -25.41
C ARG A 40 16.32 -7.50 -24.53
N ARG A 41 17.24 -8.40 -24.89
CA ARG A 41 18.62 -8.47 -24.43
C ARG A 41 19.28 -7.12 -24.75
N CYS A 42 19.56 -6.31 -23.73
CA CYS A 42 20.42 -5.14 -23.88
C CYS A 42 21.78 -5.54 -23.29
N ASP A 43 22.69 -5.98 -24.16
CA ASP A 43 24.12 -5.99 -23.85
C ASP A 43 24.59 -4.54 -23.97
N CYS A 44 24.96 -3.91 -22.86
CA CYS A 44 25.55 -2.58 -22.87
C CYS A 44 26.97 -2.67 -22.31
N GLU A 45 27.96 -2.56 -23.20
CA GLU A 45 29.33 -2.18 -22.83
C GLU A 45 29.42 -0.67 -22.56
N PRO A 46 30.39 -0.21 -21.75
CA PRO A 46 30.47 1.18 -21.31
C PRO A 46 31.02 2.07 -22.42
N VAL A 47 30.25 3.09 -22.83
CA VAL A 47 30.74 4.13 -23.75
C VAL A 47 31.13 5.39 -22.97
N ILE A 48 32.39 5.77 -23.15
CA ILE A 48 33.05 6.95 -22.61
C ILE A 48 32.68 8.21 -23.42
N SER A 49 32.28 9.24 -22.67
CA SER A 49 32.31 10.69 -22.93
C SER A 49 31.42 11.36 -23.99
N ASN A 50 30.86 12.47 -23.48
CA ASN A 50 30.68 13.79 -24.08
C ASN A 50 29.34 14.18 -24.73
N LYS A 51 28.74 15.19 -24.07
CA LYS A 51 27.70 16.14 -24.50
C LYS A 51 26.32 15.54 -24.78
N LEU A 52 25.51 15.43 -23.72
CA LEU A 52 24.05 15.40 -23.87
C LEU A 52 23.52 16.84 -23.78
N VAL A 53 23.06 17.37 -24.91
CA VAL A 53 22.13 18.51 -24.92
C VAL A 53 20.76 17.92 -24.62
N CYS A 54 20.23 18.20 -23.43
CA CYS A 54 18.84 17.87 -23.10
C CYS A 54 17.92 18.58 -24.10
N PRO A 55 16.91 17.92 -24.69
CA PRO A 55 15.82 18.63 -25.32
C PRO A 55 15.17 19.52 -24.24
N PRO A 56 14.80 20.78 -24.56
CA PRO A 56 14.10 21.62 -23.60
C PRO A 56 12.82 20.88 -23.18
N ALA A 57 12.55 20.90 -21.87
CA ALA A 57 11.30 20.43 -21.32
C ALA A 57 10.15 21.00 -22.18
N LEU A 58 9.21 20.13 -22.59
CA LEU A 58 7.97 20.62 -23.18
C LEU A 58 7.41 21.71 -22.26
N PRO A 59 7.03 22.87 -22.78
CA PRO A 59 6.45 23.92 -21.94
C PRO A 59 5.26 23.30 -21.23
N SER A 60 5.23 23.40 -19.90
CA SER A 60 3.99 23.24 -19.15
C SER A 60 3.01 24.19 -19.80
N GLU A 61 2.02 23.66 -20.53
CA GLU A 61 0.82 24.42 -20.83
C GLU A 61 0.41 25.08 -19.51
N THR A 62 0.17 26.38 -19.55
CA THR A 62 -0.35 27.13 -18.42
C THR A 62 -1.61 26.42 -17.98
N LEU A 63 -1.49 25.63 -16.91
CA LEU A 63 -2.57 24.84 -16.35
C LEU A 63 -3.63 25.85 -15.95
N ASP A 64 -4.69 25.97 -16.75
CA ASP A 64 -5.81 26.82 -16.40
C ASP A 64 -6.42 26.21 -15.14
N LEU A 65 -6.06 26.79 -13.99
CA LEU A 65 -6.51 26.37 -12.66
C LEU A 65 -7.99 26.70 -12.44
N ASN A 66 -8.73 27.01 -13.52
CA ASN A 66 -10.17 27.18 -13.49
C ASN A 66 -10.78 26.10 -12.58
N LYS A 67 -11.37 26.54 -11.48
CA LYS A 67 -11.76 25.64 -10.36
C LYS A 67 -12.85 24.66 -10.76
N THR A 68 -13.51 24.90 -11.90
CA THR A 68 -14.56 24.03 -12.42
C THR A 68 -14.06 23.31 -13.67
N THR A 69 -14.14 21.98 -13.65
CA THR A 69 -13.85 21.16 -14.84
C THR A 69 -15.14 20.60 -15.44
N TYR A 70 -15.11 20.29 -16.74
CA TYR A 70 -16.28 19.87 -17.51
C TYR A 70 -16.18 18.44 -18.05
N SER A 71 -15.01 17.81 -17.94
CA SER A 71 -14.78 16.42 -18.33
C SER A 71 -13.73 15.77 -17.44
N ILE A 72 -13.77 14.44 -17.36
CA ILE A 72 -12.74 13.62 -16.74
C ILE A 72 -11.64 13.35 -17.78
N PRO A 73 -10.38 13.71 -17.50
CA PRO A 73 -9.25 13.40 -18.38
C PRO A 73 -9.18 11.90 -18.71
N ARG A 74 -8.86 11.58 -19.97
CA ARG A 74 -8.62 10.20 -20.43
C ARG A 74 -9.80 9.22 -20.18
N GLN A 75 -11.05 9.70 -20.17
CA GLN A 75 -12.24 8.86 -19.99
C GLN A 75 -12.23 7.60 -20.88
N ASP A 76 -11.97 7.73 -22.18
CA ASP A 76 -11.89 6.59 -23.11
C ASP A 76 -10.85 5.53 -22.70
N TRP A 77 -9.75 5.94 -22.07
CA TRP A 77 -8.73 5.03 -21.58
C TRP A 77 -9.21 4.30 -20.32
N TYR A 78 -9.89 5.02 -19.41
CA TYR A 78 -10.53 4.41 -18.25
C TYR A 78 -11.62 3.42 -18.66
N ASP A 79 -12.48 3.76 -19.61
CA ASP A 79 -13.56 2.89 -20.09
C ASP A 79 -13.00 1.57 -20.67
N LYS A 80 -11.90 1.63 -21.42
CA LYS A 80 -11.18 0.44 -21.90
C LYS A 80 -10.66 -0.42 -20.75
N LEU A 81 -10.07 0.19 -19.73
CA LEU A 81 -9.60 -0.54 -18.55
C LEU A 81 -10.77 -1.13 -17.76
N ILE A 82 -11.87 -0.39 -17.61
CA ILE A 82 -13.08 -0.85 -16.93
C ILE A 82 -13.58 -2.14 -17.57
N ALA A 83 -13.63 -2.17 -18.90
CA ALA A 83 -14.04 -3.34 -19.69
C ALA A 83 -13.14 -4.57 -19.47
N THR A 84 -11.84 -4.40 -19.15
CA THR A 84 -10.96 -5.55 -18.83
C THR A 84 -11.24 -6.19 -17.46
N GLY A 85 -11.97 -5.51 -16.57
CA GLY A 85 -12.18 -5.97 -15.19
C GLY A 85 -10.95 -5.83 -14.29
N ILE A 86 -9.93 -5.07 -14.69
CA ILE A 86 -8.74 -4.84 -13.85
C ILE A 86 -9.13 -4.17 -12.53
N SER A 87 -8.60 -4.65 -11.41
CA SER A 87 -8.98 -4.21 -10.05
C SER A 87 -10.38 -4.61 -9.58
N LYS A 88 -11.19 -5.28 -10.39
CA LYS A 88 -12.50 -5.77 -9.96
C LYS A 88 -12.35 -6.74 -8.80
N ARG A 89 -13.19 -6.57 -7.78
CA ARG A 89 -13.31 -7.50 -6.65
C ARG A 89 -14.63 -8.27 -6.76
N GLY A 90 -14.68 -9.43 -6.11
CA GLY A 90 -15.88 -10.25 -6.00
C GLY A 90 -16.39 -10.30 -4.56
N GLY A 91 -17.71 -10.37 -4.41
CA GLY A 91 -18.40 -10.39 -3.12
C GLY A 91 -19.73 -9.63 -3.17
N PRO A 92 -20.44 -9.54 -2.03
CA PRO A 92 -21.66 -8.76 -1.93
C PRO A 92 -21.35 -7.26 -1.95
N LYS A 93 -22.14 -6.50 -2.72
CA LYS A 93 -22.04 -5.05 -2.79
C LYS A 93 -22.29 -4.43 -1.41
N MET A 94 -21.41 -3.54 -0.99
CA MET A 94 -21.57 -2.77 0.25
C MET A 94 -22.28 -1.44 -0.04
N ASN A 95 -22.91 -0.84 0.98
CA ASN A 95 -23.39 0.54 0.88
C ASN A 95 -22.20 1.51 0.80
N ILE A 96 -22.46 2.73 0.33
CA ILE A 96 -21.43 3.78 0.25
C ILE A 96 -20.92 4.12 1.65
N SER A 97 -19.61 4.26 1.80
CA SER A 97 -18.95 4.82 2.98
C SER A 97 -17.64 5.41 2.52
N LEU A 98 -17.35 6.64 2.94
CA LEU A 98 -16.23 7.41 2.40
C LEU A 98 -14.98 7.31 3.27
N VAL A 99 -13.81 7.52 2.66
CA VAL A 99 -12.51 7.65 3.34
C VAL A 99 -12.00 9.09 3.22
N ALA A 100 -11.89 9.59 1.99
CA ALA A 100 -11.27 10.88 1.71
C ALA A 100 -11.65 11.38 0.30
N ALA A 101 -11.46 12.67 0.06
CA ALA A 101 -11.50 13.26 -1.28
C ALA A 101 -10.22 14.07 -1.53
N TYR A 102 -9.66 13.94 -2.73
CA TYR A 102 -8.40 14.61 -3.12
C TYR A 102 -8.63 15.43 -4.40
N GLU A 103 -8.30 16.72 -4.35
CA GLU A 103 -8.37 17.62 -5.50
C GLU A 103 -7.02 17.69 -6.21
N TYR A 104 -6.97 17.20 -7.43
CA TYR A 104 -5.85 17.39 -8.35
C TYR A 104 -6.20 18.51 -9.33
N PRO A 105 -5.22 19.07 -10.07
CA PRO A 105 -5.53 20.14 -10.99
C PRO A 105 -6.58 19.78 -12.05
N GLU A 106 -6.61 18.51 -12.47
CA GLU A 106 -7.44 18.06 -13.57
C GLU A 106 -8.80 17.48 -13.11
N GLN A 107 -8.91 16.99 -11.88
CA GLN A 107 -10.11 16.31 -11.36
C GLN A 107 -10.08 16.13 -9.83
N LEU A 108 -11.23 15.74 -9.26
CA LEU A 108 -11.35 15.22 -7.90
C LEU A 108 -11.33 13.68 -7.92
N ASN A 109 -10.71 13.07 -6.91
CA ASN A 109 -10.80 11.64 -6.64
C ASN A 109 -11.45 11.43 -5.28
N VAL A 110 -12.61 10.78 -5.24
CA VAL A 110 -13.33 10.47 -4.00
C VAL A 110 -13.19 8.98 -3.71
N LEU A 111 -12.64 8.67 -2.54
CA LEU A 111 -12.38 7.32 -2.10
C LEU A 111 -13.47 6.80 -1.16
N MET A 112 -13.84 5.54 -1.36
CA MET A 112 -14.78 4.81 -0.53
C MET A 112 -14.12 3.61 0.14
N THR A 113 -14.63 3.21 1.31
CA THR A 113 -14.32 1.90 1.89
C THR A 113 -15.18 0.80 1.27
N SER A 114 -16.25 1.14 0.55
CA SER A 114 -17.23 0.20 -0.01
C SER A 114 -16.60 -0.76 -1.01
N ARG A 115 -16.80 -2.05 -0.79
CA ARG A 115 -16.28 -3.11 -1.65
C ARG A 115 -17.32 -3.55 -2.68
N ASP A 116 -16.82 -4.10 -3.76
CA ASP A 116 -17.53 -4.76 -4.85
C ASP A 116 -18.46 -3.79 -5.62
N LYS A 117 -18.08 -2.50 -5.64
CA LYS A 117 -18.76 -1.45 -6.41
C LYS A 117 -18.10 -1.15 -7.76
N TYR A 118 -16.99 -1.81 -8.12
CA TYR A 118 -16.33 -1.67 -9.43
C TYR A 118 -17.33 -1.60 -10.59
N GLY A 119 -17.24 -0.54 -11.40
CA GLY A 119 -18.09 -0.35 -12.57
C GLY A 119 -19.51 0.13 -12.27
N ASP A 120 -19.88 0.30 -11.00
CA ASP A 120 -21.17 0.89 -10.64
C ASP A 120 -21.20 2.36 -11.02
N VAL A 121 -22.36 2.80 -11.50
CA VAL A 121 -22.66 4.21 -11.71
C VAL A 121 -22.88 4.85 -10.34
N ILE A 122 -22.17 5.93 -10.06
CA ILE A 122 -22.24 6.69 -8.82
C ILE A 122 -22.37 8.18 -9.15
N TYR A 123 -23.00 8.95 -8.25
CA TYR A 123 -23.18 10.38 -8.41
C TYR A 123 -22.31 11.14 -7.41
N CYS A 124 -21.44 12.02 -7.91
CA CYS A 124 -20.63 12.92 -7.09
C CYS A 124 -21.49 14.09 -6.60
N ARG A 125 -21.53 14.29 -5.28
CA ARG A 125 -22.25 15.35 -4.59
C ARG A 125 -21.23 16.35 -4.01
N TYR A 126 -21.47 17.65 -4.20
CA TYR A 126 -20.51 18.71 -3.87
C TYR A 126 -21.09 19.61 -2.79
N PHE A 127 -20.31 20.00 -1.80
CA PHE A 127 -20.77 20.87 -0.72
C PHE A 127 -19.77 21.98 -0.43
N ASP A 128 -20.27 23.18 -0.15
CA ASP A 128 -19.45 24.31 0.25
C ASP A 128 -19.04 24.25 1.74
N LYS A 129 -18.32 25.28 2.21
CA LYS A 129 -17.87 25.38 3.61
C LYS A 129 -19.01 25.52 4.63
N SER A 130 -20.21 25.90 4.20
CA SER A 130 -21.40 25.99 5.04
C SER A 130 -22.18 24.67 5.11
N GLY A 131 -21.79 23.67 4.30
CA GLY A 131 -22.50 22.40 4.15
C GLY A 131 -23.65 22.47 3.15
N SER A 132 -23.77 23.56 2.39
CA SER A 132 -24.78 23.71 1.34
C SER A 132 -24.35 22.96 0.09
N GLU A 133 -25.28 22.22 -0.50
CA GLU A 133 -25.00 21.46 -1.73
C GLU A 133 -24.84 22.38 -2.95
N LEU A 134 -23.89 22.06 -3.82
CA LEU A 134 -23.49 22.87 -4.96
C LEU A 134 -23.82 22.17 -6.29
N GLY A 135 -24.67 22.82 -7.09
CA GLY A 135 -24.99 22.39 -8.44
C GLY A 135 -25.65 21.02 -8.52
N ASP A 136 -25.69 20.46 -9.73
CA ASP A 136 -26.26 19.13 -9.95
C ASP A 136 -25.25 18.00 -9.67
N PRO A 137 -25.70 16.85 -9.15
CA PRO A 137 -24.87 15.66 -9.00
C PRO A 137 -24.21 15.25 -10.32
N PHE A 138 -22.91 14.96 -10.29
CA PHE A 138 -22.19 14.51 -11.48
C PHE A 138 -22.17 12.99 -11.57
N LYS A 139 -22.71 12.44 -12.65
CA LYS A 139 -22.67 11.00 -12.93
C LYS A 139 -21.26 10.54 -13.28
N SER A 140 -20.75 9.58 -12.54
CA SER A 140 -19.46 8.94 -12.76
C SER A 140 -19.55 7.41 -12.57
N VAL A 141 -18.42 6.73 -12.61
CA VAL A 141 -18.28 5.28 -12.46
C VAL A 141 -17.20 4.98 -11.44
N VAL A 142 -17.39 3.95 -10.62
CA VAL A 142 -16.36 3.46 -9.69
C VAL A 142 -15.23 2.81 -10.48
N PHE A 143 -14.10 3.50 -10.56
CA PHE A 143 -12.87 3.00 -11.15
C PHE A 143 -11.64 3.81 -10.66
N PRO A 144 -10.52 3.14 -10.30
CA PRO A 144 -10.44 1.72 -9.95
C PRO A 144 -11.35 1.37 -8.77
N GLU A 145 -11.39 0.10 -8.34
CA GLU A 145 -12.13 -0.28 -7.13
C GLU A 145 -11.77 0.67 -5.97
N TYR A 146 -12.79 1.09 -5.22
CA TYR A 146 -12.73 2.09 -4.13
C TYR A 146 -12.61 3.56 -4.56
N ASN A 147 -12.46 3.90 -5.84
CA ASN A 147 -12.29 5.29 -6.28
C ASN A 147 -13.37 5.74 -7.27
N VAL A 148 -13.77 7.01 -7.17
CA VAL A 148 -14.62 7.68 -8.15
C VAL A 148 -13.92 8.95 -8.63
N HIS A 149 -13.81 9.10 -9.95
CA HIS A 149 -13.33 10.33 -10.58
C HIS A 149 -14.48 11.33 -10.70
N CYS A 150 -14.35 12.49 -10.09
CA CYS A 150 -15.35 13.56 -10.06
C CYS A 150 -14.80 14.84 -10.72
N LEU A 151 -15.68 15.68 -11.25
CA LEU A 151 -15.30 16.98 -11.78
C LEU A 151 -14.93 17.92 -10.63
N ARG A 152 -14.10 18.92 -10.91
CA ARG A 152 -13.86 20.02 -9.97
C ARG A 152 -15.05 20.98 -10.02
N ARG A 153 -15.38 21.59 -8.88
CA ARG A 153 -16.45 22.57 -8.73
C ARG A 153 -15.95 23.72 -7.89
N GLU A 154 -16.04 24.92 -8.44
CA GLU A 154 -15.73 26.13 -7.67
C GLU A 154 -16.57 26.21 -6.40
N GLY A 155 -15.92 26.50 -5.27
CA GLY A 155 -16.57 26.62 -3.96
C GLY A 155 -16.75 25.31 -3.21
N ALA A 156 -16.54 24.15 -3.85
CA ALA A 156 -16.60 22.87 -3.16
C ALA A 156 -15.49 22.76 -2.11
N ALA A 157 -15.87 22.38 -0.90
CA ALA A 157 -14.99 22.12 0.23
C ALA A 157 -15.14 20.68 0.75
N PHE A 158 -16.28 20.05 0.49
CA PHE A 158 -16.56 18.66 0.86
C PHE A 158 -17.20 17.90 -0.29
N MET A 159 -17.03 16.58 -0.27
CA MET A 159 -17.57 15.65 -1.25
C MET A 159 -18.39 14.56 -0.57
N SER A 160 -19.47 14.14 -1.23
CA SER A 160 -20.14 12.87 -0.94
C SER A 160 -20.46 12.11 -2.23
N LEU A 161 -20.92 10.87 -2.08
CA LEU A 161 -21.29 9.99 -3.19
C LEU A 161 -22.67 9.37 -2.91
N THR A 162 -23.46 9.16 -3.97
CA THR A 162 -24.76 8.46 -3.91
C THR A 162 -24.95 7.46 -5.05
N ASP A 163 -25.77 6.43 -4.84
CA ASP A 163 -26.08 5.43 -5.87
C ASP A 163 -27.06 6.01 -6.94
N THR A 164 -27.97 6.91 -6.56
CA THR A 164 -28.79 7.73 -7.48
C THR A 164 -28.58 9.24 -7.26
N PRO A 165 -29.02 10.12 -8.19
CA PRO A 165 -28.84 11.57 -8.04
C PRO A 165 -29.54 12.16 -6.80
N THR A 166 -30.63 11.54 -6.35
CA THR A 166 -31.54 12.11 -5.33
C THR A 166 -31.53 11.33 -4.02
N ASP A 167 -30.71 10.28 -3.90
CA ASP A 167 -30.60 9.53 -2.65
C ASP A 167 -30.06 10.43 -1.53
N GLU A 168 -30.32 9.99 -0.29
CA GLU A 168 -29.63 10.52 0.88
C GLU A 168 -28.12 10.29 0.74
N TYR A 169 -27.34 11.33 1.00
CA TYR A 169 -25.90 11.29 0.89
C TYR A 169 -25.26 10.82 2.20
N GLU A 170 -24.12 10.12 2.08
CA GLU A 170 -23.25 9.85 3.21
C GLU A 170 -22.63 11.15 3.74
N PHE A 171 -22.22 11.16 5.02
CA PHE A 171 -21.56 12.32 5.62
C PHE A 171 -20.40 12.81 4.74
N PRO A 172 -20.44 14.07 4.26
CA PRO A 172 -19.42 14.57 3.35
C PRO A 172 -18.02 14.56 3.97
N VAL A 173 -17.02 14.19 3.17
CA VAL A 173 -15.60 14.22 3.56
C VAL A 173 -14.92 15.48 3.04
N PRO A 174 -13.99 16.08 3.80
CA PRO A 174 -13.29 17.27 3.34
C PRO A 174 -12.43 16.97 2.11
N ILE A 175 -12.35 17.94 1.22
CA ILE A 175 -11.45 17.92 0.07
C ILE A 175 -10.05 18.28 0.54
N ILE A 176 -9.09 17.39 0.26
CA ILE A 176 -7.67 17.61 0.50
C ILE A 176 -7.04 18.14 -0.79
N ASP A 177 -6.46 19.34 -0.71
CA ASP A 177 -5.77 19.99 -1.83
C ASP A 177 -4.48 19.25 -2.21
N ARG A 178 -4.44 18.73 -3.44
CA ARG A 178 -3.28 18.15 -4.13
C ARG A 178 -2.98 18.91 -5.43
N THR A 179 -3.42 20.15 -5.58
CA THR A 179 -3.20 20.98 -6.77
C THR A 179 -1.81 21.63 -6.81
N GLN A 180 -1.13 21.67 -5.67
CA GLN A 180 0.20 22.27 -5.53
C GLN A 180 1.24 21.55 -6.39
N SER A 181 2.14 22.33 -7.00
CA SER A 181 3.23 21.79 -7.81
C SER A 181 4.44 21.36 -6.99
N GLU A 182 4.60 21.91 -5.79
CA GLU A 182 5.72 21.58 -4.90
C GLU A 182 5.46 20.25 -4.17
N ILE A 183 6.39 19.31 -4.34
CA ILE A 183 6.37 18.04 -3.61
C ILE A 183 7.03 18.26 -2.25
N LYS A 184 6.28 18.04 -1.17
CA LYS A 184 6.77 18.24 0.20
C LYS A 184 7.77 17.18 0.66
N HIS A 185 7.58 15.95 0.21
CA HIS A 185 8.39 14.81 0.64
C HIS A 185 9.01 14.09 -0.55
N PHE A 186 10.33 13.88 -0.54
CA PHE A 186 10.95 13.08 -1.59
C PHE A 186 10.63 11.59 -1.43
N PHE A 187 10.72 11.08 -0.20
CA PHE A 187 10.45 9.69 0.14
C PHE A 187 9.58 9.61 1.39
N SER A 188 8.54 8.78 1.31
CA SER A 188 7.58 8.54 2.38
C SER A 188 7.20 7.05 2.47
N VAL A 189 6.53 6.65 3.54
CA VAL A 189 6.12 5.25 3.77
C VAL A 189 4.63 5.15 4.02
N CYS A 190 3.98 4.28 3.26
CA CYS A 190 2.61 3.82 3.48
C CYS A 190 2.65 2.56 4.34
N VAL A 191 2.31 2.68 5.62
CA VAL A 191 2.25 1.55 6.55
C VAL A 191 0.90 0.85 6.38
N ALA A 192 0.93 -0.45 6.12
CA ALA A 192 -0.28 -1.27 6.01
C ALA A 192 -1.15 -1.17 7.27
N PRO A 193 -2.47 -1.42 7.17
CA PRO A 193 -3.39 -1.26 8.28
C PRO A 193 -2.93 -2.00 9.55
N ILE A 194 -2.82 -1.26 10.64
CA ILE A 194 -2.62 -1.81 11.98
C ILE A 194 -3.97 -2.28 12.51
N TYR A 195 -4.01 -3.52 12.96
CA TYR A 195 -5.13 -4.20 13.63
C TYR A 195 -4.57 -5.25 14.61
N GLY A 196 -5.45 -5.93 15.36
CA GLY A 196 -5.06 -6.92 16.36
C GLY A 196 -4.77 -6.30 17.74
N ASN A 197 -4.81 -7.14 18.77
CA ASN A 197 -4.75 -6.71 20.18
C ASN A 197 -3.33 -6.77 20.77
N GLU A 198 -2.37 -7.25 19.99
CA GLU A 198 -0.98 -7.35 20.41
C GLU A 198 -0.30 -5.98 20.39
N SER A 199 0.56 -5.77 21.37
CA SER A 199 1.31 -4.52 21.53
C SER A 199 2.25 -4.26 20.33
N LYS A 200 2.13 -3.06 19.73
CA LYS A 200 2.85 -2.64 18.52
C LYS A 200 3.98 -1.64 18.74
N TRP A 201 4.13 -1.08 19.94
CA TRP A 201 5.05 0.04 20.20
C TRP A 201 6.48 -0.20 19.72
N LEU A 202 7.06 -1.38 19.96
CA LEU A 202 8.45 -1.66 19.59
C LEU A 202 8.61 -1.83 18.07
N LEU A 203 7.70 -2.56 17.43
CA LEU A 203 7.69 -2.75 15.97
C LEU A 203 7.46 -1.43 15.23
N LEU A 204 6.57 -0.59 15.76
CA LEU A 204 6.29 0.73 15.22
C LEU A 204 7.48 1.68 15.34
N ALA A 205 8.12 1.75 16.52
CA ALA A 205 9.32 2.55 16.72
C ALA A 205 10.44 2.11 15.76
N GLU A 206 10.71 0.81 15.68
CA GLU A 206 11.75 0.29 14.80
C GLU A 206 11.42 0.53 13.32
N LEU A 207 10.16 0.42 12.89
CA LEU A 207 9.76 0.72 11.52
C LEU A 207 10.04 2.18 11.18
N VAL A 208 9.53 3.10 12.01
CA VAL A 208 9.63 4.53 11.74
C VAL A 208 11.08 4.97 11.74
N GLU A 209 11.86 4.59 12.76
CA GLU A 209 13.27 4.98 12.85
C GLU A 209 14.13 4.31 11.75
N HIS A 210 13.81 3.08 11.31
CA HIS A 210 14.47 2.45 10.16
C HIS A 210 14.29 3.28 8.89
N TYR A 211 13.05 3.60 8.53
CA TYR A 211 12.81 4.33 7.29
C TYR A 211 13.28 5.79 7.37
N LYS A 212 13.29 6.42 8.55
CA LYS A 212 13.96 7.72 8.74
C LYS A 212 15.46 7.63 8.46
N LEU A 213 16.13 6.56 8.93
CA LEU A 213 17.53 6.31 8.58
C LEU A 213 17.74 6.04 7.09
N GLN A 214 16.75 5.46 6.41
CA GLN A 214 16.77 5.28 4.95
C GLN A 214 16.35 6.55 4.16
N GLY A 215 16.15 7.68 4.84
CA GLY A 215 15.86 8.98 4.24
C GLY A 215 14.38 9.27 3.97
N SER A 216 13.46 8.51 4.57
CA SER A 216 12.03 8.84 4.60
C SER A 216 11.78 10.03 5.51
N THR A 217 10.86 10.91 5.10
CA THR A 217 10.50 12.13 5.83
C THR A 217 9.04 12.18 6.25
N TYR A 218 8.22 11.20 5.86
CA TYR A 218 6.80 11.19 6.21
C TYR A 218 6.21 9.78 6.20
N PHE A 219 5.22 9.54 7.06
CA PHE A 219 4.58 8.24 7.24
C PHE A 219 3.06 8.37 7.19
N TYR A 220 2.43 7.63 6.30
CA TYR A 220 0.98 7.44 6.25
C TYR A 220 0.66 6.16 7.01
N VAL A 221 0.14 6.28 8.23
CA VAL A 221 -0.12 5.14 9.11
C VAL A 221 -1.61 4.84 9.13
N TYR A 222 -2.00 3.68 8.61
CA TYR A 222 -3.39 3.24 8.61
C TYR A 222 -3.69 2.45 9.87
N SER A 223 -4.78 2.79 10.56
CA SER A 223 -5.17 2.11 11.80
C SER A 223 -6.64 1.73 11.73
N LYS A 224 -6.92 0.42 11.73
CA LYS A 224 -8.27 -0.11 12.05
C LYS A 224 -8.43 -0.16 13.56
N TYR A 225 -7.41 -0.68 14.24
CA TYR A 225 -7.34 -0.77 15.69
C TYR A 225 -5.87 -0.81 16.12
N ILE A 226 -5.56 -0.09 17.19
CA ILE A 226 -4.25 -0.09 17.84
C ILE A 226 -4.48 0.02 19.34
N ASP A 227 -3.70 -0.71 20.14
CA ASP A 227 -3.80 -0.61 21.60
C ASP A 227 -3.41 0.78 22.10
N GLU A 228 -3.97 1.17 23.25
CA GLU A 228 -3.75 2.50 23.84
C GLU A 228 -2.27 2.79 24.10
N TYR A 229 -1.51 1.80 24.56
CA TYR A 229 -0.10 1.97 24.88
C TYR A 229 0.74 2.27 23.63
N SER A 230 0.50 1.55 22.53
CA SER A 230 1.15 1.81 21.24
C SER A 230 0.63 3.09 20.57
N ARG A 231 -0.63 3.47 20.83
CA ARG A 231 -1.22 4.71 20.31
C ARG A 231 -0.47 5.94 20.82
N ILE A 232 -0.02 5.94 22.08
CA ILE A 232 0.79 7.04 22.66
C ILE A 232 2.03 7.33 21.80
N LEU A 233 2.77 6.29 21.37
CA LEU A 233 3.93 6.45 20.51
C LEU A 233 3.55 6.97 19.11
N LEU A 234 2.48 6.43 18.52
CA LEU A 234 2.01 6.90 17.21
C LEU A 234 1.62 8.38 17.26
N ASP A 235 0.93 8.80 18.31
CA ASP A 235 0.55 10.21 18.52
C ASP A 235 1.75 11.12 18.74
N ASP A 236 2.83 10.64 19.36
CA ASP A 236 4.08 11.40 19.43
C ASP A 236 4.70 11.64 18.05
N TYR A 237 4.71 10.62 17.18
CA TYR A 237 5.17 10.79 15.78
C TYR A 237 4.29 11.74 14.97
N VAL A 238 2.97 11.72 15.20
CA VAL A 238 2.04 12.69 14.59
C VAL A 238 2.35 14.10 15.10
N ARG A 239 2.54 14.26 16.42
CA ARG A 239 2.87 15.55 17.05
C ARG A 239 4.19 16.13 16.54
N THR A 240 5.19 15.31 16.26
CA THR A 240 6.47 15.77 15.70
C THR A 240 6.44 16.01 14.19
N GLY A 241 5.30 15.79 13.53
CA GLY A 241 5.14 15.96 12.08
C GLY A 241 5.79 14.86 11.25
N ASP A 242 6.20 13.76 11.88
CA ASP A 242 6.79 12.61 11.19
C ASP A 242 5.70 11.79 10.48
N ALA A 243 4.48 11.74 11.03
CA ALA A 243 3.41 10.86 10.55
C ALA A 243 2.03 11.54 10.51
N GLU A 244 1.12 10.96 9.74
CA GLU A 244 -0.33 11.12 9.93
C GLU A 244 -0.98 9.75 10.17
N THR A 245 -2.07 9.74 10.94
CA THR A 245 -2.88 8.54 11.13
C THR A 245 -4.16 8.63 10.28
N ILE A 246 -4.43 7.58 9.52
CA ILE A 246 -5.68 7.38 8.79
C ILE A 246 -6.48 6.30 9.51
N VAL A 247 -7.58 6.70 10.14
CA VAL A 247 -8.46 5.79 10.87
C VAL A 247 -9.42 5.10 9.90
N LEU A 248 -9.40 3.76 9.92
CA LEU A 248 -10.23 2.91 9.08
C LEU A 248 -11.46 2.48 9.86
N HIS A 249 -12.54 3.26 9.75
CA HIS A 249 -13.80 2.96 10.40
C HIS A 249 -14.52 1.80 9.71
N ASP A 250 -14.67 0.69 10.42
CA ASP A 250 -15.38 -0.48 9.92
C ASP A 250 -16.88 -0.38 10.17
N ARG A 251 -17.63 -0.13 9.09
CA ARG A 251 -19.10 -0.14 9.09
C ARG A 251 -19.70 -1.44 8.55
N PHE A 252 -18.86 -2.37 8.06
CA PHE A 252 -19.30 -3.54 7.29
C PHE A 252 -18.70 -4.86 7.81
N GLU A 253 -18.24 -4.86 9.07
CA GLU A 253 -17.68 -6.03 9.77
C GLU A 253 -16.64 -6.79 8.93
N ARG A 254 -15.75 -6.04 8.30
CA ARG A 254 -14.78 -6.59 7.37
C ARG A 254 -13.64 -7.31 8.11
N LYS A 255 -13.29 -8.49 7.62
CA LYS A 255 -12.05 -9.19 8.01
C LYS A 255 -10.82 -8.28 7.84
N ASP A 256 -9.93 -8.30 8.83
CA ASP A 256 -8.81 -7.36 8.95
C ASP A 256 -7.93 -7.28 7.69
N ASP A 257 -7.59 -8.43 7.11
CA ASP A 257 -6.76 -8.57 5.91
C ASP A 257 -7.30 -7.79 4.70
N ARG A 258 -8.62 -7.65 4.60
CA ARG A 258 -9.26 -6.98 3.47
C ARG A 258 -9.08 -5.46 3.50
N TRP A 259 -8.70 -4.87 4.64
CA TRP A 259 -8.45 -3.42 4.75
C TRP A 259 -7.24 -2.95 3.96
N GLN A 260 -6.28 -3.84 3.73
CA GLN A 260 -5.08 -3.51 2.96
C GLN A 260 -5.45 -3.06 1.54
N SER A 261 -6.50 -3.63 0.92
CA SER A 261 -6.92 -3.21 -0.42
C SER A 261 -7.41 -1.76 -0.49
N VAL A 262 -8.10 -1.27 0.54
CA VAL A 262 -8.55 0.13 0.63
C VAL A 262 -7.35 1.03 0.88
N GLN A 263 -6.47 0.63 1.81
CA GLN A 263 -5.26 1.38 2.14
C GLN A 263 -4.34 1.57 0.94
N LEU A 264 -4.18 0.56 0.08
CA LEU A 264 -3.34 0.67 -1.12
C LEU A 264 -3.83 1.76 -2.07
N GLN A 265 -5.15 1.85 -2.30
CA GLN A 265 -5.71 2.88 -3.17
C GLN A 265 -5.69 4.25 -2.49
N ASP A 266 -6.02 4.31 -1.19
CA ASP A 266 -6.00 5.58 -0.46
C ASP A 266 -4.60 6.15 -0.41
N CYS A 267 -3.60 5.37 -0.02
CA CYS A 267 -2.24 5.89 0.14
C CYS A 267 -1.64 6.32 -1.19
N LEU A 268 -1.94 5.60 -2.27
CA LEU A 268 -1.52 5.98 -3.62
C LEU A 268 -2.05 7.36 -4.01
N LEU A 269 -3.33 7.62 -3.80
CA LEU A 269 -3.91 8.94 -4.10
C LEU A 269 -3.47 9.98 -3.07
N ARG A 270 -3.60 9.69 -1.78
CA ARG A 270 -3.16 10.55 -0.68
C ARG A 270 -1.74 11.06 -0.87
N ALA A 271 -0.81 10.22 -1.32
CA ALA A 271 0.58 10.63 -1.51
C ALA A 271 0.85 11.32 -2.85
N ARG A 272 -0.04 11.21 -3.83
CA ARG A 272 0.13 11.86 -5.14
C ARG A 272 0.22 13.37 -4.99
N ARG A 273 1.20 14.00 -5.64
CA ARG A 273 1.63 15.39 -5.45
C ARG A 273 2.00 15.81 -4.01
N HIS A 274 2.13 14.87 -3.08
CA HIS A 274 2.63 15.12 -1.72
C HIS A 274 4.01 14.49 -1.51
N SER A 275 4.19 13.28 -2.03
CA SER A 275 5.40 12.49 -1.97
C SER A 275 5.86 12.12 -3.37
N ARG A 276 7.16 12.22 -3.67
CA ARG A 276 7.72 11.77 -4.95
C ARG A 276 7.78 10.25 -5.04
N TRP A 277 8.17 9.59 -3.96
CA TRP A 277 8.21 8.14 -3.83
C TRP A 277 7.54 7.68 -2.53
N ILE A 278 6.80 6.58 -2.60
CA ILE A 278 6.19 5.92 -1.43
C ILE A 278 6.54 4.44 -1.38
N ALA A 279 6.91 3.94 -0.20
CA ALA A 279 7.04 2.50 0.05
C ALA A 279 5.74 1.92 0.62
N PHE A 280 5.24 0.83 0.06
CA PHE A 280 4.12 0.07 0.63
C PHE A 280 4.64 -1.09 1.48
N ILE A 281 4.46 -1.01 2.79
CA ILE A 281 5.19 -1.84 3.77
C ILE A 281 4.29 -2.28 4.92
N ASP A 282 4.43 -3.53 5.35
CA ASP A 282 3.81 -4.05 6.57
C ASP A 282 4.67 -3.70 7.80
N LEU A 283 4.07 -3.67 8.99
CA LEU A 283 4.75 -3.22 10.21
C LEU A 283 6.04 -4.02 10.53
N ASP A 284 6.09 -5.27 10.12
CA ASP A 284 7.17 -6.23 10.33
C ASP A 284 8.16 -6.34 9.15
N GLU A 285 8.16 -5.38 8.23
CA GLU A 285 9.02 -5.37 7.05
C GLU A 285 10.04 -4.22 7.04
N ARG A 286 11.27 -4.54 6.63
CA ARG A 286 12.37 -3.58 6.45
C ARG A 286 12.97 -3.73 5.05
N LEU A 287 12.70 -2.76 4.17
CA LEU A 287 13.46 -2.67 2.92
C LEU A 287 14.91 -2.37 3.22
N THR A 288 15.80 -3.16 2.64
CA THR A 288 17.23 -3.13 2.93
C THR A 288 18.00 -3.22 1.62
N LEU A 289 18.84 -2.23 1.34
CA LEU A 289 19.85 -2.31 0.29
C LEU A 289 21.02 -3.18 0.78
N THR A 290 21.56 -3.99 -0.11
CA THR A 290 22.63 -4.96 0.21
C THR A 290 23.96 -4.54 -0.38
N ASP A 291 24.16 -4.69 -1.70
CA ASP A 291 25.42 -4.35 -2.38
C ASP A 291 25.35 -2.97 -3.05
N VAL A 292 24.64 -2.04 -2.41
CA VAL A 292 24.46 -0.67 -2.89
C VAL A 292 24.77 0.30 -1.75
N ASP A 293 25.73 1.18 -2.00
CA ASP A 293 26.12 2.22 -1.05
C ASP A 293 25.00 3.27 -0.88
N GLY A 294 24.87 3.78 0.34
CA GLY A 294 23.94 4.85 0.67
C GLY A 294 22.58 4.35 1.17
N THR A 295 21.59 5.25 1.10
CA THR A 295 20.24 5.02 1.61
C THR A 295 19.26 4.71 0.47
N ILE A 296 18.06 4.21 0.81
CA ILE A 296 16.97 4.10 -0.16
C ILE A 296 16.70 5.45 -0.84
N HIS A 297 16.74 6.56 -0.10
CA HIS A 297 16.59 7.89 -0.67
C HIS A 297 17.62 8.15 -1.79
N ASP A 298 18.91 7.86 -1.55
CA ASP A 298 19.98 8.09 -2.52
C ASP A 298 19.77 7.25 -3.79
N TYR A 299 19.38 5.98 -3.61
CA TYR A 299 19.03 5.10 -4.72
C TYR A 299 17.86 5.65 -5.54
N LEU A 300 16.79 6.10 -4.88
CA LEU A 300 15.61 6.66 -5.54
C LEU A 300 15.91 7.95 -6.30
N ARG A 301 16.83 8.78 -5.78
CA ARG A 301 17.31 9.98 -6.47
C ARG A 301 18.02 9.61 -7.77
N ASN A 302 18.98 8.68 -7.69
CA ASN A 302 19.70 8.21 -8.87
C ASN A 302 18.76 7.59 -9.93
N ILE A 303 17.81 6.75 -9.51
CA ILE A 303 16.80 6.19 -10.43
C ILE A 303 15.91 7.27 -11.06
N SER A 304 15.53 8.29 -10.28
CA SER A 304 14.70 9.39 -10.80
C SER A 304 15.40 10.19 -11.90
N GLU A 305 16.72 10.33 -11.80
CA GLU A 305 17.55 11.07 -12.77
C GLU A 305 17.93 10.21 -13.98
N SER A 306 18.41 9.00 -13.73
CA SER A 306 18.93 8.10 -14.78
C SER A 306 17.83 7.37 -15.57
N SER A 307 16.69 7.09 -14.93
CA SER A 307 15.63 6.24 -15.47
C SER A 307 14.23 6.80 -15.17
N PRO A 308 13.86 7.98 -15.70
CA PRO A 308 12.62 8.68 -15.35
C PRO A 308 11.33 7.90 -15.68
N GLN A 309 11.41 6.88 -16.55
CA GLN A 309 10.29 6.00 -16.91
C GLN A 309 10.05 4.86 -15.90
N VAL A 310 10.96 4.65 -14.94
CA VAL A 310 10.72 3.74 -13.81
C VAL A 310 9.69 4.39 -12.87
N GLY A 311 8.57 3.71 -12.66
CA GLY A 311 7.50 4.13 -11.75
C GLY A 311 7.34 3.24 -10.52
N SER A 312 8.07 2.13 -10.45
CA SER A 312 8.07 1.22 -9.31
C SER A 312 9.40 0.49 -9.22
N ILE A 313 9.87 0.25 -8.00
CA ILE A 313 10.98 -0.64 -7.69
C ILE A 313 10.43 -1.74 -6.79
N GLN A 314 10.54 -2.99 -7.24
CA GLN A 314 10.04 -4.14 -6.51
C GLN A 314 11.18 -4.93 -5.87
N PHE A 315 11.06 -5.14 -4.56
CA PHE A 315 11.98 -5.87 -3.71
C PHE A 315 11.50 -7.31 -3.53
N ARG A 316 12.42 -8.26 -3.66
CA ARG A 316 12.16 -9.67 -3.34
C ARG A 316 12.20 -9.90 -1.85
N GLN A 317 11.34 -10.81 -1.43
CA GLN A 317 11.16 -11.17 -0.05
C GLN A 317 12.30 -12.04 0.49
N ARG A 318 12.70 -11.80 1.73
CA ARG A 318 13.46 -12.72 2.56
C ARG A 318 12.84 -12.79 3.96
N TRP A 319 12.50 -13.98 4.43
CA TRP A 319 11.84 -14.19 5.72
C TRP A 319 12.87 -14.27 6.84
N ILE A 320 12.63 -13.56 7.95
CA ILE A 320 13.36 -13.70 9.20
C ILE A 320 12.38 -14.29 10.20
N LEU A 321 12.59 -15.53 10.60
CA LEU A 321 11.63 -16.25 11.44
C LEU A 321 11.83 -15.90 12.92
N LYS A 322 10.72 -15.63 13.59
CA LYS A 322 10.63 -15.53 15.05
C LYS A 322 9.54 -16.46 15.58
N ASN A 323 9.63 -16.81 16.85
CA ASN A 323 8.67 -17.66 17.57
C ASN A 323 8.26 -17.05 18.93
N GLU A 324 8.56 -15.77 19.14
CA GLU A 324 8.30 -15.05 20.38
C GLU A 324 7.51 -13.77 20.11
N THR A 325 6.65 -13.42 21.06
CA THR A 325 5.97 -12.13 21.09
C THR A 325 6.87 -11.04 21.66
N THR A 326 6.77 -9.83 21.12
CA THR A 326 7.50 -8.66 21.63
C THR A 326 6.99 -8.26 23.01
N PRO A 327 7.81 -7.61 23.85
CA PRO A 327 7.37 -7.16 25.18
C PRO A 327 6.17 -6.23 25.12
N ASN A 328 5.25 -6.38 26.08
CA ASN A 328 4.03 -5.57 26.15
C ASN A 328 4.27 -4.13 26.60
N ARG A 329 5.38 -3.86 27.30
CA ARG A 329 5.72 -2.54 27.84
C ARG A 329 7.23 -2.28 27.80
N TYR A 330 7.57 -1.01 27.72
CA TYR A 330 8.93 -0.50 27.81
C TYR A 330 9.43 -0.57 29.26
N THR A 331 10.63 -1.12 29.48
CA THR A 331 11.28 -1.16 30.80
C THR A 331 12.69 -0.56 30.82
N GLY A 332 13.19 -0.08 29.68
CA GLY A 332 14.51 0.55 29.58
C GLY A 332 15.25 0.24 28.28
N GLY A 333 16.39 0.92 28.08
CA GLY A 333 17.23 0.77 26.89
C GLY A 333 17.77 -0.65 26.68
N ASP A 334 18.16 -1.34 27.74
CA ASP A 334 18.68 -2.71 27.66
C ASP A 334 17.64 -3.71 27.13
N GLN A 335 16.37 -3.52 27.51
CA GLN A 335 15.26 -4.30 26.97
C GLN A 335 15.13 -4.06 25.47
N VAL A 336 15.19 -2.81 25.02
CA VAL A 336 15.13 -2.47 23.59
C VAL A 336 16.27 -3.12 22.81
N SER A 337 17.51 -3.04 23.31
CA SER A 337 18.67 -3.70 22.67
C SER A 337 18.47 -5.20 22.48
N LEU A 338 17.81 -5.86 23.44
CA LEU A 338 17.57 -7.31 23.44
C LEU A 338 16.37 -7.74 22.58
N TRP A 339 15.35 -6.89 22.48
CA TRP A 339 14.04 -7.25 21.92
C TRP A 339 13.72 -6.66 20.55
N MET A 340 14.52 -5.70 20.07
CA MET A 340 14.38 -5.20 18.69
C MET A 340 14.50 -6.34 17.67
N PRO A 341 13.49 -6.58 16.81
CA PRO A 341 13.55 -7.63 15.80
C PRO A 341 14.82 -7.61 14.95
N THR A 342 15.30 -6.43 14.54
CA THR A 342 16.52 -6.31 13.72
C THR A 342 17.78 -6.79 14.44
N ARG A 343 17.75 -6.91 15.77
CA ARG A 343 18.87 -7.37 16.59
C ARG A 343 18.71 -8.79 17.11
N ARG A 344 17.48 -9.22 17.36
CA ARG A 344 17.18 -10.49 18.03
C ARG A 344 17.11 -11.68 17.07
N TYR A 345 16.65 -11.46 15.85
CA TYR A 345 16.31 -12.54 14.94
C TYR A 345 17.23 -12.58 13.72
N HIS A 346 17.86 -13.74 13.53
CA HIS A 346 18.88 -13.97 12.51
C HIS A 346 18.55 -15.15 11.60
N ASN A 347 17.64 -16.04 12.01
CA ASN A 347 17.26 -17.20 11.21
C ASN A 347 16.50 -16.77 9.95
N THR A 348 17.21 -16.79 8.83
CA THR A 348 16.80 -16.11 7.60
C THR A 348 16.63 -17.12 6.48
N SER A 349 15.49 -17.08 5.80
CA SER A 349 15.22 -17.95 4.63
C SER A 349 16.10 -17.56 3.44
N HIS A 350 16.17 -18.46 2.45
CA HIS A 350 16.57 -18.05 1.11
C HIS A 350 15.59 -16.97 0.56
N VAL A 351 16.04 -16.18 -0.41
CA VAL A 351 15.20 -15.18 -1.08
C VAL A 351 14.08 -15.87 -1.84
N GLY A 352 12.83 -15.45 -1.60
CA GLY A 352 11.66 -16.01 -2.26
C GLY A 352 11.66 -15.76 -3.78
N PRO A 353 11.04 -16.63 -4.59
CA PRO A 353 11.07 -16.52 -6.05
C PRO A 353 10.43 -15.21 -6.57
N LYS A 354 10.58 -14.91 -7.86
CA LYS A 354 10.00 -13.70 -8.46
C LYS A 354 8.48 -13.64 -8.20
N GLY A 355 8.00 -12.50 -7.71
CA GLY A 355 6.59 -12.28 -7.37
C GLY A 355 6.13 -12.85 -6.02
N HIS A 356 6.96 -13.61 -5.31
CA HIS A 356 6.60 -14.14 -3.99
C HIS A 356 6.66 -13.04 -2.92
N THR A 357 5.48 -12.64 -2.45
CA THR A 357 5.26 -11.69 -1.35
C THR A 357 6.14 -10.44 -1.42
N THR A 358 6.37 -9.93 -2.63
CA THR A 358 7.24 -8.79 -2.90
C THR A 358 6.68 -7.49 -2.32
N LYS A 359 7.52 -6.47 -2.16
CA LYS A 359 7.09 -5.12 -1.78
C LYS A 359 7.61 -4.09 -2.76
N CYS A 360 6.90 -2.98 -2.90
CA CYS A 360 7.23 -1.97 -3.89
C CYS A 360 7.43 -0.59 -3.25
N ILE A 361 8.40 0.13 -3.78
CA ILE A 361 8.45 1.60 -3.71
C ILE A 361 7.94 2.11 -5.05
N VAL A 362 6.98 3.03 -5.05
CA VAL A 362 6.37 3.55 -6.28
C VAL A 362 6.36 5.07 -6.32
N ASP A 363 6.35 5.62 -7.54
CA ASP A 363 6.06 7.02 -7.80
C ASP A 363 4.54 7.17 -8.01
N PRO A 364 3.81 7.85 -7.11
CA PRO A 364 2.36 7.95 -7.19
C PRO A 364 1.82 8.62 -8.46
N GLU A 365 2.64 9.42 -9.15
CA GLU A 365 2.27 10.06 -10.43
C GLU A 365 2.28 9.06 -11.60
N LYS A 366 2.97 7.93 -11.44
CA LYS A 366 3.19 6.95 -12.52
C LYS A 366 2.32 5.70 -12.37
N VAL A 367 1.72 5.50 -11.20
CA VAL A 367 0.91 4.32 -10.88
C VAL A 367 -0.57 4.70 -10.79
N LEU A 368 -1.42 3.94 -11.49
CA LEU A 368 -2.88 4.07 -11.42
C LEU A 368 -3.47 3.12 -10.37
N ILE A 369 -3.03 1.86 -10.35
CA ILE A 369 -3.60 0.81 -9.49
C ILE A 369 -2.48 0.03 -8.84
N MET A 370 -2.49 -0.01 -7.51
CA MET A 370 -1.57 -0.78 -6.68
C MET A 370 -2.25 -2.05 -6.13
N ASN A 371 -1.55 -3.18 -6.18
CA ASN A 371 -1.90 -4.40 -5.43
C ASN A 371 -0.89 -4.60 -4.29
N VAL A 372 -1.17 -5.56 -3.38
CA VAL A 372 -0.34 -5.79 -2.18
C VAL A 372 1.15 -6.00 -2.50
N HIS A 373 1.45 -6.73 -3.58
CA HIS A 373 2.82 -7.12 -3.90
C HIS A 373 3.36 -6.53 -5.21
N THR A 374 2.50 -5.95 -6.05
CA THR A 374 2.84 -5.53 -7.41
C THR A 374 2.04 -4.30 -7.81
N VAL A 375 2.57 -3.51 -8.75
CA VAL A 375 1.74 -2.55 -9.47
C VAL A 375 0.84 -3.30 -10.44
N ALA A 376 -0.48 -3.11 -10.31
CA ALA A 376 -1.45 -3.72 -11.22
C ALA A 376 -1.53 -2.94 -12.54
N LYS A 377 -1.45 -1.61 -12.48
CA LYS A 377 -1.50 -0.75 -13.66
C LYS A 377 -0.69 0.53 -13.48
N PHE A 378 0.23 0.75 -14.41
CA PHE A 378 0.89 2.04 -14.62
C PHE A 378 0.06 2.93 -15.56
N PHE A 379 0.28 4.24 -15.47
CA PHE A 379 0.02 5.11 -16.61
C PHE A 379 0.96 4.77 -17.78
N ASP A 380 0.52 5.08 -19.00
CA ASP A 380 1.26 4.69 -20.20
C ASP A 380 2.70 5.26 -20.21
N GLY A 381 3.66 4.43 -20.64
CA GLY A 381 5.08 4.80 -20.72
C GLY A 381 5.90 4.54 -19.46
N TYR A 382 5.29 4.05 -18.37
CA TYR A 382 6.00 3.71 -17.13
C TYR A 382 6.02 2.20 -16.87
N TRP A 383 7.06 1.76 -16.14
CA TRP A 383 7.22 0.35 -15.79
C TRP A 383 7.84 0.14 -14.42
N GLN A 384 7.86 -1.13 -14.01
CA GLN A 384 8.49 -1.59 -12.80
C GLN A 384 9.93 -2.06 -13.06
N TYR A 385 10.86 -1.61 -12.24
CA TYR A 385 12.16 -2.22 -12.07
C TYR A 385 12.06 -3.34 -11.02
N ALA A 386 12.28 -4.59 -11.44
CA ALA A 386 12.38 -5.72 -10.53
C ALA A 386 13.81 -5.81 -10.02
N MET A 387 14.05 -5.26 -8.83
CA MET A 387 15.38 -5.19 -8.21
C MET A 387 15.96 -6.59 -8.01
N LYS A 388 17.25 -6.73 -8.28
CA LYS A 388 17.95 -7.98 -8.03
C LYS A 388 18.20 -8.17 -6.52
N PRO A 389 18.15 -9.39 -5.98
CA PRO A 389 18.38 -9.62 -4.55
C PRO A 389 19.77 -9.18 -4.05
N GLU A 390 20.75 -9.06 -4.93
CA GLU A 390 22.08 -8.54 -4.62
C GLU A 390 22.05 -7.02 -4.39
N GLU A 391 21.11 -6.30 -5.02
CA GLU A 391 20.94 -4.86 -4.81
C GLU A 391 20.11 -4.54 -3.56
N GLY A 392 19.05 -5.32 -3.31
CA GLY A 392 18.23 -5.15 -2.12
C GLY A 392 17.10 -6.17 -1.97
N VAL A 393 16.64 -6.30 -0.72
CA VAL A 393 15.59 -7.25 -0.31
C VAL A 393 14.65 -6.63 0.71
N VAL A 394 13.46 -7.22 0.84
CA VAL A 394 12.62 -7.04 2.02
C VAL A 394 13.09 -8.01 3.09
N ARG A 395 13.47 -7.51 4.27
CA ARG A 395 13.63 -8.34 5.47
C ARG A 395 12.28 -8.38 6.20
N HIS A 396 11.59 -9.52 6.19
CA HIS A 396 10.27 -9.68 6.80
C HIS A 396 10.32 -10.53 8.06
N TYR A 397 10.11 -9.89 9.21
CA TYR A 397 10.20 -10.50 10.54
C TYR A 397 8.89 -11.20 10.90
N ARG A 398 8.78 -12.49 10.57
CA ARG A 398 7.53 -13.24 10.67
C ARG A 398 7.50 -14.15 11.88
N ASP A 399 6.45 -13.99 12.67
CA ASP A 399 6.11 -14.93 13.74
C ASP A 399 5.49 -16.20 13.17
N VAL A 400 6.16 -17.33 13.36
CA VAL A 400 5.70 -18.62 12.83
C VAL A 400 4.45 -19.14 13.53
N MET A 401 4.16 -18.68 14.75
CA MET A 401 3.00 -19.09 15.53
C MET A 401 1.78 -18.19 15.28
N ALA A 402 1.98 -16.97 14.78
CA ALA A 402 0.89 -16.03 14.58
C ALA A 402 -0.05 -16.48 13.44
N GLY A 403 -1.34 -16.59 13.74
CA GLY A 403 -2.39 -16.87 12.74
C GLY A 403 -2.19 -18.18 11.98
N ASP A 404 -1.61 -19.21 12.62
CA ASP A 404 -1.22 -20.49 12.00
C ASP A 404 -0.25 -20.34 10.82
N TRP A 405 0.45 -19.21 10.68
CA TRP A 405 1.27 -18.91 9.50
C TRP A 405 2.29 -20.01 9.21
N GLY A 406 3.00 -20.50 10.23
CA GLY A 406 3.99 -21.56 10.07
C GLY A 406 3.39 -22.88 9.58
N LYS A 407 2.16 -23.20 9.98
CA LYS A 407 1.46 -24.42 9.54
C LYS A 407 1.18 -24.39 8.04
N TRP A 408 0.82 -23.21 7.51
CA TRP A 408 0.42 -23.04 6.11
C TRP A 408 1.59 -22.77 5.18
N TRP A 409 2.55 -21.94 5.60
CA TRP A 409 3.52 -21.33 4.70
C TRP A 409 4.96 -21.82 4.89
N LEU A 410 5.32 -22.36 6.05
CA LEU A 410 6.73 -22.66 6.38
C LEU A 410 7.35 -23.67 5.40
N LYS A 411 6.62 -24.73 5.02
CA LYS A 411 7.10 -25.71 4.02
C LYS A 411 7.41 -25.05 2.67
N GLY A 412 6.59 -24.08 2.27
CA GLY A 412 6.82 -23.31 1.05
C GLY A 412 8.08 -22.45 1.16
N VAL A 413 8.34 -21.87 2.34
CA VAL A 413 9.57 -21.10 2.61
C VAL A 413 10.80 -21.99 2.63
N GLU A 414 10.74 -23.17 3.25
CA GLU A 414 11.81 -24.18 3.25
C GLU A 414 12.17 -24.64 1.84
N ALA A 415 11.18 -24.73 0.93
CA ALA A 415 11.40 -25.10 -0.46
C ALA A 415 12.11 -24.01 -1.29
N MET A 416 12.24 -22.77 -0.79
CA MET A 416 12.95 -21.69 -1.49
C MET A 416 14.47 -21.86 -1.46
N GLY A 417 14.98 -22.66 -0.53
CA GLY A 417 16.40 -22.89 -0.31
C GLY A 417 16.77 -22.91 1.17
N ASN A 418 18.03 -23.21 1.45
CA ASN A 418 18.52 -23.34 2.82
C ASN A 418 18.40 -22.03 3.60
N PHE A 419 18.05 -22.16 4.88
CA PHE A 419 18.14 -21.07 5.84
C PHE A 419 19.60 -20.76 6.16
N SER A 420 19.85 -19.52 6.54
CA SER A 420 21.15 -19.01 6.96
C SER A 420 20.98 -18.02 8.10
N SER A 421 22.03 -17.83 8.90
CA SER A 421 22.06 -16.77 9.90
C SER A 421 22.49 -15.48 9.24
N THR A 422 21.64 -14.45 9.21
CA THR A 422 21.99 -13.12 8.67
C THR A 422 21.59 -12.01 9.61
N ASP A 423 22.51 -11.06 9.81
CA ASP A 423 22.27 -9.87 10.59
C ASP A 423 21.60 -8.76 9.78
N PHE A 424 20.99 -7.81 10.49
CA PHE A 424 20.64 -6.53 9.91
C PHE A 424 21.93 -5.75 9.53
N PRO A 425 21.96 -4.95 8.46
CA PRO A 425 23.20 -4.32 7.99
C PRO A 425 23.91 -3.54 9.08
N GLU A 426 25.18 -3.87 9.28
CA GLU A 426 26.01 -3.35 10.37
C GLU A 426 26.08 -1.82 10.35
N GLN A 427 26.16 -1.23 9.15
CA GLN A 427 26.22 0.22 8.93
C GLN A 427 25.02 0.99 9.51
N PHE A 428 23.86 0.33 9.66
CA PHE A 428 22.64 0.93 10.21
C PHE A 428 22.28 0.40 11.59
N ALA A 429 22.76 -0.78 11.98
CA ALA A 429 22.28 -1.52 13.15
C ALA A 429 22.42 -0.73 14.46
N THR A 430 23.58 -0.13 14.72
CA THR A 430 23.83 0.64 15.95
C THR A 430 23.00 1.91 15.97
N LYS A 431 22.96 2.65 14.85
CA LYS A 431 22.22 3.92 14.78
C LYS A 431 20.71 3.72 14.91
N LEU A 432 20.18 2.64 14.32
CA LEU A 432 18.77 2.27 14.45
C LEU A 432 18.42 2.01 15.92
N MET A 433 19.23 1.22 16.62
CA MET A 433 19.04 0.93 18.04
C MET A 433 19.05 2.20 18.89
N GLU A 434 20.04 3.08 18.69
CA GLU A 434 20.13 4.36 19.42
C GLU A 434 18.90 5.25 19.21
N ASN A 435 18.44 5.38 17.95
CA ASN A 435 17.28 6.20 17.61
C ASN A 435 16.00 5.66 18.27
N VAL A 436 15.81 4.33 18.21
CA VAL A 436 14.67 3.64 18.82
C VAL A 436 14.71 3.81 20.35
N GLN A 437 15.85 3.55 21.00
CA GLN A 437 16.01 3.77 22.43
C GLN A 437 15.71 5.23 22.84
N LYS A 438 16.26 6.20 22.09
CA LYS A 438 16.04 7.62 22.36
C LYS A 438 14.57 8.00 22.28
N ARG A 439 13.88 7.57 21.22
CA ARG A 439 12.43 7.86 21.05
C ARG A 439 11.63 7.24 22.19
N LEU A 440 11.86 5.98 22.50
CA LEU A 440 11.10 5.26 23.52
C LEU A 440 11.36 5.76 24.93
N GLN A 441 12.61 6.12 25.25
CA GLN A 441 12.94 6.78 26.51
C GLN A 441 12.22 8.12 26.64
N TYR A 442 12.13 8.89 25.55
CA TYR A 442 11.40 10.16 25.56
C TYR A 442 9.89 9.97 25.80
N VAL A 443 9.28 8.99 25.14
CA VAL A 443 7.82 8.75 25.22
C VAL A 443 7.41 8.06 26.53
N TYR A 444 8.17 7.05 26.98
CA TYR A 444 7.77 6.16 28.08
C TYR A 444 8.65 6.25 29.32
N GLY A 445 9.87 6.79 29.23
CA GLY A 445 10.88 6.67 30.29
C GLY A 445 10.63 7.53 31.53
N ASN A 446 9.61 8.39 31.53
CA ASN A 446 9.20 9.20 32.67
C ASN A 446 7.86 8.73 33.29
N GLN A 447 7.36 7.55 32.90
CA GLN A 447 6.15 6.95 33.47
C GLN A 447 6.45 6.08 34.69
#